data_AF-A0A356QBY3-F1
#
_entry.id   AF-A0A356QBY3-F1
#
_cell.length_a   1.000
_cell.length_b   1.000
_cell.length_c   1.000
_cell.angle_alpha   90.00
_cell.angle_beta   90.00
_cell.angle_gamma   90.00
#
_symmetry.space_group_name_H-M   'P 1'
#
loop_
_entity.id
_entity.type
_entity.pdbx_description
1 polymer ?
#
loop_
_entity_poly.entity_id
_entity_poly.type
_entity_poly.pdbx_seq_one_letter_code
_entity_poly.pdbx_strand_id
1 'polypeptide(L)'
;NGALAGLVAITADPLSPSALGAALIGAIGGLIVVAAIVTLDKLKLDDPVGAISVHGVVGIWGVLAVPLNNGDASFGAQLIGIVGIFGWVFIASLV
;
A
#
# COMPACT_ATOMS: atom_id res chain seq x y z
N ASN A 1 -10.39 -9.29 -2.60
CA ASN A 1 -9.31 -8.28 -2.47
C ASN A 1 -9.12 -7.73 -1.06
N GLY A 2 -10.14 -7.63 -0.19
CA GLY A 2 -9.98 -7.09 1.18
C GLY A 2 -8.95 -7.82 2.05
N ALA A 3 -9.00 -9.15 2.13
CA ALA A 3 -8.01 -9.92 2.91
C ALA A 3 -6.58 -9.74 2.37
N LEU A 4 -6.41 -9.76 1.04
CA LEU A 4 -5.11 -9.52 0.39
C LEU A 4 -4.59 -8.11 0.67
N ALA A 5 -5.46 -7.10 0.60
CA ALA A 5 -5.11 -5.72 0.93
C ALA A 5 -4.66 -5.59 2.40
N GLY A 6 -5.32 -6.30 3.32
CA GLY A 6 -4.88 -6.36 4.72
C GLY A 6 -3.47 -6.95 4.88
N LEU A 7 -3.17 -8.04 4.16
CA LEU A 7 -1.82 -8.64 4.14
C LEU A 7 -0.77 -7.71 3.53
N VAL A 8 -1.11 -7.04 2.42
CA VAL A 8 -0.19 -6.09 1.78
C VAL A 8 0.08 -4.89 2.69
N ALA A 9 -0.94 -4.34 3.34
CA ALA A 9 -0.82 -3.16 4.21
C ALA A 9 0.17 -3.37 5.36
N ILE A 10 0.35 -4.59 5.87
CA ILE A 10 1.28 -4.89 6.98
C ILE A 10 2.68 -5.28 6.51
N THR A 11 2.89 -5.51 5.21
CA THR A 11 4.13 -6.09 4.67
C THR A 11 5.34 -5.15 4.82
N ALA A 12 5.13 -3.83 4.82
CA ALA A 12 6.23 -2.86 4.87
C ALA A 12 7.00 -2.88 6.21
N ASP A 13 6.31 -3.14 7.32
CA ASP A 13 6.91 -3.32 8.64
C ASP A 13 6.01 -4.19 9.53
N PRO A 14 6.10 -5.53 9.40
CA PRO A 14 5.23 -6.44 10.13
C PRO A 14 5.63 -6.63 11.60
N LEU A 15 6.82 -6.17 12.00
CA LEU A 15 7.39 -6.46 13.32
C LEU A 15 7.17 -5.32 14.33
N SER A 16 7.03 -4.07 13.87
CA SER A 16 6.89 -2.91 14.74
C SER A 16 5.50 -2.72 15.37
N PRO A 17 4.37 -2.91 14.66
CA PRO A 17 3.04 -2.71 15.24
C PRO A 17 2.68 -3.78 16.28
N SER A 18 1.91 -3.39 17.31
CA SER A 18 1.23 -4.36 18.18
C SER A 18 0.18 -5.17 17.41
N ALA A 19 -0.31 -6.28 17.98
CA ALA A 19 -1.37 -7.08 17.34
C ALA A 19 -2.62 -6.26 16.96
N LEU A 20 -3.03 -5.34 17.83
CA LEU A 20 -4.14 -4.42 17.54
C LEU A 20 -3.74 -3.39 16.47
N GLY A 21 -2.53 -2.85 16.53
CA GLY A 21 -2.01 -1.93 15.51
C GLY A 21 -1.98 -2.56 14.12
N ALA A 22 -1.49 -3.80 14.01
CA ALA A 22 -1.48 -4.56 12.77
C ALA A 22 -2.89 -4.82 12.24
N ALA A 23 -3.83 -5.19 13.10
CA ALA A 23 -5.23 -5.38 12.72
C ALA A 23 -5.86 -4.08 12.18
N LEU A 24 -5.58 -2.93 12.80
CA LEU A 24 -6.07 -1.62 12.35
C LEU A 24 -5.46 -1.20 11.01
N ILE A 25 -4.15 -1.37 10.83
CA ILE A 25 -3.46 -1.08 9.55
C ILE A 25 -4.06 -1.93 8.42
N GLY A 26 -4.27 -3.22 8.69
CA GLY A 26 -4.90 -4.15 7.74
C GLY A 26 -6.36 -3.79 7.43
N ALA A 27 -7.14 -3.42 8.43
CA ALA A 27 -8.53 -2.99 8.25
C ALA A 27 -8.62 -1.73 7.37
N ILE A 28 -7.76 -0.75 7.60
CA ILE A 28 -7.68 0.46 6.76
C ILE A 28 -7.28 0.08 5.32
N GLY A 29 -6.30 -0.81 5.13
CA GLY A 29 -5.95 -1.33 3.80
C GLY A 29 -7.13 -2.00 3.10
N GLY A 30 -7.92 -2.79 3.84
CA GLY A 30 -9.14 -3.43 3.36
C GLY A 30 -10.26 -2.45 2.96
N LEU A 31 -10.29 -1.25 3.54
CA LEU A 31 -11.20 -0.17 3.12
C LEU A 31 -10.67 0.58 1.89
N ILE A 32 -9.37 0.91 1.89
CA ILE A 32 -8.71 1.63 0.80
C ILE A 32 -8.84 0.87 -0.52
N VAL A 33 -8.69 -0.46 -0.51
CA VAL A 33 -8.77 -1.25 -1.74
C VAL A 33 -10.12 -1.14 -2.44
N VAL A 34 -11.21 -0.98 -1.69
CA VAL A 34 -12.56 -0.82 -2.28
C VAL A 34 -12.65 0.50 -3.03
N ALA A 35 -12.15 1.58 -2.43
CA ALA A 35 -12.11 2.89 -3.08
C ALA A 35 -11.17 2.89 -4.30
N ALA A 36 -10.03 2.19 -4.21
CA ALA A 36 -9.08 2.07 -5.31
C ALA A 36 -9.69 1.37 -6.53
N ILE A 37 -10.31 0.20 -6.34
CA ILE A 37 -10.98 -0.57 -7.42
C ILE A 37 -12.04 0.29 -8.10
N VAL A 38 -12.96 0.88 -7.33
CA VAL A 38 -14.05 1.71 -7.87
C VAL A 38 -13.49 2.93 -8.64
N THR A 39 -12.36 3.47 -8.20
CA THR A 39 -11.73 4.61 -8.86
C THR A 39 -11.08 4.20 -10.18
N LEU A 40 -10.31 3.11 -10.21
CA LEU A 40 -9.68 2.60 -11.44
C LEU A 40 -10.73 2.20 -12.48
N ASP A 41 -11.82 1.53 -12.06
CA ASP A 41 -12.94 1.17 -12.93
C ASP A 41 -13.56 2.43 -13.57
N LYS A 42 -13.78 3.50 -12.80
CA LYS A 42 -14.31 4.78 -13.30
C LYS A 42 -13.36 5.48 -14.26
N LEU A 43 -12.05 5.30 -14.07
CA LEU A 43 -11.02 5.81 -14.96
C LEU A 43 -10.83 4.92 -16.21
N LYS A 44 -11.58 3.82 -16.32
CA LYS A 44 -11.46 2.82 -17.39
C LYS A 44 -10.05 2.21 -17.48
N LEU A 45 -9.39 2.09 -16.33
CA LEU A 45 -8.13 1.36 -16.19
C LEU A 45 -8.47 -0.06 -15.78
N ASP A 46 -8.29 -1.01 -16.71
CA ASP A 46 -8.54 -2.42 -16.46
C ASP A 46 -7.46 -3.00 -15.55
N ASP A 47 -7.81 -3.20 -14.27
CA ASP A 47 -6.97 -3.83 -13.24
C ASP A 47 -7.53 -5.24 -12.94
N PRO A 48 -7.38 -6.21 -13.86
CA PRO A 48 -8.20 -7.43 -13.91
C PRO A 48 -8.07 -8.33 -12.67
N VAL A 49 -6.93 -8.27 -11.99
CA VAL A 49 -6.66 -9.04 -10.77
C VAL A 49 -6.55 -8.15 -9.53
N GLY A 50 -6.78 -6.83 -9.67
CA GLY A 50 -6.60 -5.88 -8.59
C GLY A 50 -5.13 -5.62 -8.22
N ALA A 51 -4.18 -5.81 -9.14
CA ALA A 51 -2.76 -5.64 -8.87
C ALA A 51 -2.42 -4.20 -8.47
N ILE A 52 -2.94 -3.21 -9.20
CA ILE A 52 -2.72 -1.80 -8.89
C ILE A 52 -3.44 -1.43 -7.59
N SER A 53 -4.68 -1.88 -7.42
CA SER A 53 -5.49 -1.57 -6.25
C SER A 53 -4.94 -2.19 -4.95
N VAL A 54 -4.62 -3.49 -4.97
CA VAL A 54 -4.17 -4.27 -3.81
C VAL A 54 -2.70 -4.05 -3.51
N HIS A 55 -1.82 -4.01 -4.51
CA HIS A 55 -0.38 -3.93 -4.28
C HIS A 55 0.17 -2.51 -4.43
N GLY A 56 -0.32 -1.75 -5.42
CA GLY A 56 0.08 -0.37 -5.62
C GLY A 56 -0.47 0.56 -4.54
N VAL A 57 -1.80 0.77 -4.54
CA VAL A 57 -2.44 1.76 -3.66
C VAL A 57 -2.35 1.36 -2.19
N VAL A 58 -2.69 0.12 -1.85
CA VAL A 58 -2.63 -0.33 -0.45
C VAL A 58 -1.19 -0.56 0.02
N GLY A 59 -0.27 -0.90 -0.88
CA GLY A 59 1.16 -0.95 -0.55
C GLY A 59 1.71 0.42 -0.14
N ILE A 60 1.31 1.49 -0.84
CA ILE A 60 1.64 2.86 -0.46
C ILE A 60 1.10 3.20 0.93
N TRP A 61 -0.15 2.80 1.24
CA TRP A 61 -0.68 2.94 2.59
C TRP A 61 0.19 2.22 3.63
N GLY A 62 0.56 0.97 3.39
CA GLY A 62 1.40 0.19 4.30
C GLY A 62 2.75 0.86 4.58
N VAL A 63 3.40 1.39 3.54
CA VAL A 63 4.67 2.13 3.65
C VAL A 63 4.49 3.43 4.46
N LEU A 64 3.39 4.15 4.27
CA LEU A 64 3.08 5.36 5.05
C LEU A 64 2.67 5.05 6.49
N ALA A 65 2.22 3.84 6.79
CA ALA A 65 1.87 3.42 8.16
C ALA A 65 3.11 3.07 9.01
N VAL A 66 4.28 2.83 8.40
CA VAL A 66 5.52 2.43 9.11
C VAL A 66 5.93 3.43 10.21
N PRO A 67 6.02 4.75 9.95
CA PRO A 67 6.46 5.71 10.97
C PRO A 67 5.49 5.87 12.15
N LEU A 68 4.28 5.29 12.07
CA LEU A 68 3.31 5.33 13.17
C LEU A 68 3.69 4.37 14.30
N ASN A 69 4.50 3.34 14.01
CA ASN A 69 4.86 2.29 14.98
C ASN A 69 6.37 2.05 15.08
N ASN A 70 7.16 2.61 14.16
CA ASN A 70 8.61 2.47 14.13
C ASN A 70 9.29 3.84 14.30
N GLY A 71 9.91 4.05 15.47
CA GLY A 71 10.57 5.32 15.83
C GLY A 71 11.83 5.64 15.04
N ASP A 72 12.43 4.63 14.38
CA ASP A 72 13.60 4.82 13.52
C ASP A 72 13.20 5.21 12.08
N ALA A 73 11.91 5.08 11.74
CA ALA A 73 11.37 5.44 10.44
C ALA A 73 10.87 6.89 10.41
N SER A 74 11.04 7.56 9.26
CA SER A 74 10.49 8.88 9.02
C SER A 74 9.61 8.90 7.78
N PHE A 75 8.54 9.71 7.80
CA PHE A 75 7.68 9.90 6.62
C PHE A 75 8.47 10.37 5.39
N GLY A 76 9.50 11.22 5.58
CA GLY A 76 10.36 11.69 4.49
C GLY A 76 11.08 10.54 3.78
N ALA A 77 11.68 9.62 4.53
CA ALA A 77 12.34 8.45 3.96
C ALA A 77 11.34 7.53 3.23
N GLN A 78 10.15 7.32 3.81
CA GLN A 78 9.10 6.51 3.18
C GLN A 78 8.61 7.12 1.85
N LEU A 79 8.42 8.44 1.79
CA LEU A 79 8.02 9.14 0.57
C LEU A 79 9.11 9.05 -0.52
N ILE A 80 10.38 9.22 -0.17
CA ILE A 80 11.50 9.05 -1.10
C ILE A 80 11.51 7.62 -1.65
N GLY A 81 11.31 6.62 -0.79
CA GLY A 81 11.18 5.22 -1.18
C GLY A 81 10.02 4.98 -2.15
N ILE A 82 8.82 5.49 -1.85
CA ILE A 82 7.63 5.38 -2.71
C ILE A 82 7.90 5.96 -4.09
N VAL A 83 8.42 7.19 -4.16
CA VAL A 83 8.72 7.86 -5.43
C VAL A 83 9.81 7.12 -6.21
N GLY A 84 10.85 6.66 -5.53
CA GLY A 84 11.94 5.89 -6.14
C GLY A 84 11.45 4.57 -6.74
N ILE A 85 10.68 3.79 -5.97
CA ILE A 85 10.10 2.52 -6.42
C ILE A 85 9.13 2.76 -7.58
N PHE A 86 8.20 3.71 -7.43
CA PHE A 86 7.23 4.01 -8.48
C PHE A 86 7.92 4.45 -9.77
N GLY A 87 8.85 5.41 -9.69
CA GLY A 87 9.59 5.91 -10.84
C GLY A 87 10.37 4.81 -11.55
N TRP A 88 11.14 4.01 -10.80
CA TRP A 88 11.91 2.91 -11.36
C TRP A 88 11.02 1.84 -12.01
N VAL A 89 10.04 1.30 -11.26
CA VAL A 89 9.20 0.20 -11.73
C VAL A 89 8.34 0.64 -12.90
N PHE A 90 7.72 1.82 -12.83
CA PHE A 90 6.87 2.31 -13.92
C PHE A 90 7.67 2.53 -15.21
N ILE A 91 8.81 3.24 -15.14
CA ILE A 91 9.63 3.50 -16.34
C ILE A 91 10.19 2.20 -16.91
N ALA A 92 10.77 1.34 -16.08
CA ALA A 92 11.37 0.09 -16.53
C ALA A 92 10.35 -0.91 -17.11
N SER A 93 9.09 -0.84 -16.66
CA SER A 93 8.00 -1.70 -17.17
C SER A 93 7.28 -1.11 -18.39
N LEU A 94 7.49 0.19 -18.68
CA LEU A 94 6.88 0.88 -19.82
C LEU A 94 7.67 0.66 -21.12
N VAL A 95 8.96 0.33 -21.02
CA VAL A 95 9.88 0.06 -22.14
C VAL A 95 10.07 -1.43 -22.38
#